data_AF-A0A956ZEE1-F1
#
_entry.id   AF-A0A956ZEE1-F1
#
_cell.length_a   1.000
_cell.length_b   1.000
_cell.length_c   1.000
_cell.angle_alpha   90.00
_cell.angle_beta   90.00
_cell.angle_gamma   90.00
#
_symmetry.space_group_name_H-M   'P 1'
#
loop_
_entity.id
_entity.type
_entity.pdbx_description
1 polymer ?
#
loop_
_entity_poly.entity_id
_entity_poly.type
_entity_poly.pdbx_seq_one_letter_code
_entity_poly.pdbx_strand_id
1 'polypeptide(L)'
;MKEELDRDNRLRCQSCEYGSHSEDDSEAILKWCQLVSASNSPEESEERIERWLENFKGDASYGNILAQLVLLRPTERYIGGAREWLENRQITWPSEVDVLASLVLKSPAADVIERAFQYVSEEEHYFSNVLIDALIRTSDSKQSRERLVQLMESNPSATHWNIALSSLKSDPEGFAESLKVRWIELNSSDPNFNPIIFSGFPLPSAKILRAAYKWLEDGGQRSEHLVFVLCSLLLSSYWKKSELLPEMVTMALNWLKSNPDHEDSQKVVSTLLQTTRKSGHVALARACINNKKVDSASVLYSILETYRNSEEPVDQNIVGEVKATLRSQNAFATANTGRYDLLAGALLEFCIDDETVQLAKEAFRRSGDLWVLQRLLEFLPDDEVIDFAIKSMERWSESQSELDLLESFLQAAPDNPSGIDYAKNWLQKNADSPNAAKIEKLLER
;
A
#
# COMPACT_ATOMS: atom_id res chain seq x y z
N MET A 1 -17.13 -7.81 -17.97
CA MET A 1 -16.51 -8.78 -18.90
C MET A 1 -15.09 -8.42 -19.32
N LYS A 2 -14.81 -7.41 -20.17
CA LYS A 2 -13.41 -7.03 -20.49
C LYS A 2 -12.67 -6.43 -19.27
N GLU A 3 -13.38 -5.67 -18.43
CA GLU A 3 -12.89 -5.16 -17.14
C GLU A 3 -12.79 -6.22 -16.02
N GLU A 4 -13.47 -7.37 -16.16
CA GLU A 4 -13.27 -8.53 -15.27
C GLU A 4 -12.02 -9.30 -15.69
N LEU A 5 -11.81 -9.48 -17.00
CA LEU A 5 -10.58 -10.07 -17.55
C LEU A 5 -9.33 -9.22 -17.26
N ASP A 6 -9.43 -7.89 -17.28
CA ASP A 6 -8.31 -7.00 -16.93
C ASP A 6 -8.07 -6.90 -15.42
N ARG A 7 -9.06 -7.25 -14.58
CA ARG A 7 -8.86 -7.51 -13.14
C ARG A 7 -8.17 -8.85 -12.91
N ASP A 8 -8.54 -9.88 -13.67
CA ASP A 8 -7.96 -11.23 -13.58
C ASP A 8 -6.48 -11.26 -13.99
N ASN A 9 -6.07 -10.43 -14.96
CA ASN A 9 -4.65 -10.32 -15.37
C ASN A 9 -3.76 -9.59 -14.34
N ARG A 10 -4.32 -8.94 -13.31
CA ARG A 10 -3.54 -8.22 -12.26
C ARG A 10 -3.41 -8.98 -10.95
N LEU A 11 -4.01 -10.17 -10.82
CA LEU A 11 -3.77 -11.04 -9.68
C LEU A 11 -2.47 -11.81 -9.91
N ARG A 12 -1.35 -11.13 -9.61
CA ARG A 12 -0.07 -11.79 -9.37
C ARG A 12 -0.33 -12.98 -8.45
N CYS A 13 0.11 -14.16 -8.89
CA CYS A 13 0.21 -15.37 -8.11
C CYS A 13 0.79 -15.00 -6.73
N GLN A 14 -0.01 -15.03 -5.66
CA GLN A 14 0.47 -14.67 -4.32
C GLN A 14 1.62 -15.58 -3.88
N SER A 15 1.69 -16.82 -4.39
CA SER A 15 2.82 -17.71 -4.18
C SER A 15 4.14 -17.21 -4.82
N CYS A 16 4.09 -16.37 -5.85
CA CYS A 16 5.29 -15.72 -6.39
C CYS A 16 5.81 -14.59 -5.49
N GLU A 17 4.98 -13.98 -4.63
CA GLU A 17 5.41 -12.93 -3.69
C GLU A 17 6.09 -13.50 -2.43
N TYR A 18 5.88 -14.78 -2.11
CA TYR A 18 6.47 -15.44 -0.93
C TYR A 18 7.71 -16.30 -1.22
N GLY A 19 8.21 -16.30 -2.47
CA GLY A 19 9.57 -16.76 -2.80
C GLY A 19 9.89 -18.23 -2.52
N SER A 20 8.90 -19.13 -2.45
CA SER A 20 9.11 -20.54 -2.13
C SER A 20 8.80 -21.47 -3.31
N HIS A 21 9.41 -21.22 -4.47
CA HIS A 21 9.39 -22.18 -5.58
C HIS A 21 10.74 -22.87 -5.69
N SER A 22 10.71 -24.21 -5.79
CA SER A 22 11.85 -24.92 -6.38
C SER A 22 11.97 -24.49 -7.85
N GLU A 23 13.15 -24.57 -8.45
CA GLU A 23 13.35 -24.21 -9.87
C GLU A 23 12.39 -24.97 -10.81
N ASP A 24 11.97 -26.18 -10.43
CA ASP A 24 11.04 -27.03 -11.17
C ASP A 24 9.58 -26.53 -11.11
N ASP A 25 9.11 -25.97 -9.98
CA ASP A 25 7.75 -25.40 -9.85
C ASP A 25 7.55 -24.18 -10.78
N SER A 26 8.63 -23.45 -11.04
CA SER A 26 8.59 -22.22 -11.82
C SER A 26 8.31 -22.46 -13.30
N GLU A 27 8.80 -23.57 -13.88
CA GLU A 27 8.59 -23.89 -15.30
C GLU A 27 7.15 -24.32 -15.59
N ALA A 28 6.55 -25.13 -14.72
CA ALA A 28 5.16 -25.56 -14.83
C ALA A 28 4.19 -24.37 -14.68
N ILE A 29 4.44 -23.47 -13.74
CA ILE A 29 3.65 -22.25 -13.52
C ILE A 29 3.81 -21.28 -14.70
N LEU A 30 5.02 -21.10 -15.25
CA LEU A 30 5.25 -20.30 -16.46
C LEU A 30 4.49 -20.85 -17.67
N LYS A 31 4.53 -22.17 -17.87
CA LYS A 31 3.77 -22.85 -18.93
C LYS A 31 2.26 -22.69 -18.75
N TRP A 32 1.78 -22.74 -17.51
CA TRP A 32 0.38 -22.47 -17.17
C TRP A 32 -0.03 -21.03 -17.51
N CYS A 33 0.74 -20.03 -17.07
CA CYS A 33 0.47 -18.63 -17.37
C CYS A 33 0.46 -18.36 -18.89
N GLN A 34 1.39 -18.95 -19.65
CA GLN A 34 1.43 -18.86 -21.11
C GLN A 34 0.20 -19.52 -21.76
N LEU A 35 -0.25 -20.66 -21.23
CA LEU A 35 -1.41 -21.39 -21.73
C LEU A 35 -2.72 -20.63 -21.54
N VAL A 36 -2.90 -19.99 -20.38
CA VAL A 36 -4.07 -19.13 -20.09
C VAL A 36 -4.07 -17.86 -20.95
N SER A 37 -2.88 -17.34 -21.28
CA SER A 37 -2.72 -16.10 -22.08
C SER A 37 -2.89 -16.29 -23.59
N ALA A 38 -2.73 -17.52 -24.10
CA ALA A 38 -2.61 -17.81 -25.54
C ALA A 38 -3.88 -18.37 -26.21
N SER A 39 -5.04 -18.33 -25.54
CA SER A 39 -6.30 -18.88 -26.06
C SER A 39 -7.11 -17.85 -26.85
N ASN A 40 -7.48 -18.21 -28.08
CA ASN A 40 -8.32 -17.37 -28.97
C ASN A 40 -9.83 -17.60 -28.79
N SER A 41 -10.23 -18.68 -28.08
CA SER A 41 -11.62 -18.96 -27.71
C SER A 41 -11.73 -19.71 -26.36
N PRO A 42 -12.90 -19.64 -25.68
CA PRO A 42 -13.13 -20.35 -24.41
C PRO A 42 -13.07 -21.88 -24.51
N GLU A 43 -13.57 -22.48 -25.60
CA GLU A 43 -13.57 -23.94 -25.75
C GLU A 43 -12.16 -24.50 -25.97
N GLU A 44 -11.32 -23.79 -26.73
CA GLU A 44 -9.91 -24.17 -26.93
C GLU A 44 -9.10 -23.99 -25.64
N SER A 45 -9.50 -23.04 -24.77
CA SER A 45 -8.92 -22.86 -23.44
C SER A 45 -9.20 -24.06 -22.55
N GLU A 46 -10.45 -24.53 -22.46
CA GLU A 46 -10.84 -25.66 -21.61
C GLU A 46 -10.12 -26.95 -22.02
N GLU A 47 -10.10 -27.30 -23.30
CA GLU A 47 -9.44 -28.53 -23.76
C GLU A 47 -7.92 -28.54 -23.47
N ARG A 48 -7.27 -27.36 -23.56
CA ARG A 48 -5.86 -27.20 -23.21
C ARG A 48 -5.61 -27.30 -21.71
N ILE A 49 -6.49 -26.73 -20.88
CA ILE A 49 -6.44 -26.84 -19.42
C ILE A 49 -6.58 -28.30 -19.01
N GLU A 50 -7.51 -29.03 -19.60
CA GLU A 50 -7.76 -30.44 -19.30
C GLU A 50 -6.56 -31.31 -19.63
N ARG A 51 -6.02 -31.18 -20.85
CA ARG A 51 -4.80 -31.89 -21.24
C ARG A 51 -3.63 -31.56 -20.32
N TRP A 52 -3.54 -30.32 -19.85
CA TRP A 52 -2.51 -29.95 -18.88
C TRP A 52 -2.72 -30.68 -17.54
N LEU A 53 -3.93 -30.60 -16.96
CA LEU A 53 -4.23 -31.26 -15.68
C LEU A 53 -3.99 -32.77 -15.72
N GLU A 54 -4.27 -33.44 -16.84
CA GLU A 54 -3.99 -34.87 -17.01
C GLU A 54 -2.49 -35.18 -17.03
N ASN A 55 -1.71 -34.36 -17.73
CA ASN A 55 -0.26 -34.56 -17.87
C ASN A 55 0.52 -34.26 -16.59
N PHE A 56 -0.02 -33.42 -15.72
CA PHE A 56 0.67 -32.93 -14.51
C PHE A 56 -0.01 -33.36 -13.20
N LYS A 57 -0.93 -34.36 -13.20
CA LYS A 57 -1.65 -34.83 -11.99
C LYS A 57 -0.74 -35.28 -10.83
N GLY A 58 0.51 -35.64 -11.12
CA GLY A 58 1.53 -36.04 -10.13
C GLY A 58 2.53 -34.95 -9.72
N ASP A 59 2.45 -33.77 -10.32
CA ASP A 59 3.38 -32.65 -10.11
C ASP A 59 3.04 -31.86 -8.83
N ALA A 60 4.05 -31.27 -8.17
CA ALA A 60 3.86 -30.42 -7.00
C ALA A 60 3.02 -29.17 -7.32
N SER A 61 3.12 -28.66 -8.55
CA SER A 61 2.39 -27.49 -9.06
C SER A 61 0.90 -27.75 -9.33
N TYR A 62 0.46 -29.01 -9.40
CA TYR A 62 -0.92 -29.39 -9.71
C TYR A 62 -1.94 -28.79 -8.73
N GLY A 63 -1.62 -28.82 -7.43
CA GLY A 63 -2.47 -28.24 -6.39
C GLY A 63 -2.65 -26.73 -6.56
N ASN A 64 -1.58 -25.99 -6.84
CA ASN A 64 -1.65 -24.54 -7.04
C ASN A 64 -2.55 -24.16 -8.23
N ILE A 65 -2.47 -24.92 -9.31
CA ILE A 65 -3.27 -24.69 -10.51
C ILE A 65 -4.73 -25.08 -10.28
N LEU A 66 -5.00 -26.19 -9.57
CA LEU A 66 -6.35 -26.51 -9.12
C LEU A 66 -6.93 -25.41 -8.23
N ALA A 67 -6.16 -24.89 -7.28
CA ALA A 67 -6.60 -23.80 -6.41
C ALA A 67 -7.00 -22.55 -7.21
N GLN A 68 -6.21 -22.18 -8.22
CA GLN A 68 -6.52 -21.07 -9.14
C GLN A 68 -7.76 -21.35 -9.96
N LEU A 69 -7.90 -22.56 -10.51
CA LEU A 69 -9.06 -22.96 -11.30
C LEU A 69 -10.35 -22.91 -10.48
N VAL A 70 -10.34 -23.40 -9.24
CA VAL A 70 -11.49 -23.26 -8.34
C VAL A 70 -11.83 -21.79 -8.08
N LEU A 71 -10.83 -20.93 -7.85
CA LEU A 71 -11.07 -19.51 -7.56
C LEU A 71 -11.64 -18.74 -8.75
N LEU A 72 -11.05 -18.94 -9.93
CA LEU A 72 -11.33 -18.16 -11.13
C LEU A 72 -12.46 -18.76 -11.96
N ARG A 73 -12.62 -20.08 -11.95
CA ARG A 73 -13.61 -20.81 -12.75
C ARG A 73 -14.25 -21.95 -11.93
N PRO A 74 -15.09 -21.67 -10.92
CA PRO A 74 -15.65 -22.69 -10.03
C PRO A 74 -16.71 -23.56 -10.72
N THR A 75 -16.29 -24.49 -11.58
CA THR A 75 -17.17 -25.50 -12.17
C THR A 75 -17.24 -26.73 -11.28
N GLU A 76 -18.34 -27.50 -11.36
CA GLU A 76 -18.48 -28.79 -10.66
C GLU A 76 -17.29 -29.73 -10.93
N ARG A 77 -16.72 -29.66 -12.14
CA ARG A 77 -15.54 -30.45 -12.52
C ARG A 77 -14.31 -30.06 -11.69
N TYR A 78 -13.98 -28.77 -11.61
CA TYR A 78 -12.79 -28.32 -10.89
C TYR A 78 -12.96 -28.40 -9.38
N ILE A 79 -14.18 -28.15 -8.88
CA ILE A 79 -14.53 -28.35 -7.46
C ILE A 79 -14.42 -29.83 -7.09
N GLY A 80 -15.01 -30.73 -7.90
CA GLY A 80 -14.93 -32.17 -7.68
C GLY A 80 -13.50 -32.70 -7.75
N GLY A 81 -12.73 -32.27 -8.74
CA GLY A 81 -11.31 -32.64 -8.88
C GLY A 81 -10.45 -32.15 -7.71
N ALA A 82 -10.68 -30.92 -7.22
CA ALA A 82 -10.00 -30.39 -6.04
C ALA A 82 -10.34 -31.18 -4.77
N ARG A 83 -11.61 -31.59 -4.59
CA ARG A 83 -12.02 -32.44 -3.46
C ARG A 83 -11.37 -33.83 -3.53
N GLU A 84 -11.45 -34.51 -4.67
CA GLU A 84 -10.82 -35.83 -4.88
C GLU A 84 -9.31 -35.76 -4.62
N TRP A 85 -8.67 -34.69 -5.07
CA TRP A 85 -7.23 -34.49 -4.87
C TRP A 85 -6.88 -34.31 -3.38
N LEU A 86 -7.68 -33.56 -2.61
CA LEU A 86 -7.49 -33.40 -1.18
C LEU A 86 -7.88 -34.64 -0.35
N GLU A 87 -8.87 -35.43 -0.76
CA GLU A 87 -9.30 -36.64 -0.04
C GLU A 87 -8.17 -37.65 0.15
N ASN A 88 -7.26 -37.73 -0.83
CA ASN A 88 -6.16 -38.68 -0.85
C ASN A 88 -4.87 -38.13 -0.22
N ARG A 89 -4.91 -36.96 0.43
CA ARG A 89 -3.71 -36.25 0.91
C ARG A 89 -3.85 -35.72 2.33
N GLN A 90 -2.76 -35.78 3.07
CA GLN A 90 -2.58 -34.99 4.30
C GLN A 90 -2.13 -33.58 3.91
N ILE A 91 -2.69 -32.57 4.58
CA ILE A 91 -2.35 -31.17 4.32
C ILE A 91 -1.00 -30.92 4.98
N THR A 92 0.05 -30.92 4.17
CA THR A 92 1.44 -30.78 4.64
C THR A 92 2.22 -29.75 3.84
N TRP A 93 1.74 -29.40 2.65
CA TRP A 93 2.34 -28.41 1.75
C TRP A 93 1.41 -27.22 1.50
N PRO A 94 1.97 -26.08 1.05
CA PRO A 94 1.20 -24.87 0.76
C PRO A 94 0.07 -25.12 -0.26
N SER A 95 0.33 -25.97 -1.26
CA SER A 95 -0.62 -26.22 -2.35
C SER A 95 -1.89 -26.91 -1.86
N GLU A 96 -1.83 -27.79 -0.85
CA GLU A 96 -3.04 -28.36 -0.25
C GLU A 96 -3.85 -27.31 0.53
N VAL A 97 -3.16 -26.39 1.22
CA VAL A 97 -3.78 -25.28 1.94
C VAL A 97 -4.48 -24.33 0.97
N ASP A 98 -3.82 -23.99 -0.14
CA ASP A 98 -4.38 -23.13 -1.18
C ASP A 98 -5.64 -23.76 -1.82
N VAL A 99 -5.60 -25.06 -2.15
CA VAL A 99 -6.79 -25.76 -2.68
C VAL A 99 -7.92 -25.75 -1.67
N LEU A 100 -7.63 -26.03 -0.39
CA LEU A 100 -8.66 -26.03 0.65
C LEU A 100 -9.26 -24.62 0.85
N ALA A 101 -8.44 -23.58 0.86
CA ALA A 101 -8.89 -22.19 0.97
C ALA A 101 -9.76 -21.78 -0.23
N SER A 102 -9.38 -22.17 -1.44
CA SER A 102 -10.17 -21.96 -2.65
C SER A 102 -11.53 -22.64 -2.57
N LEU A 103 -11.58 -23.88 -2.05
CA LEU A 103 -12.83 -24.61 -1.84
C LEU A 103 -13.69 -23.94 -0.78
N VAL A 104 -13.13 -23.49 0.35
CA VAL A 104 -13.86 -22.71 1.35
C VAL A 104 -14.50 -21.47 0.70
N LEU A 105 -13.75 -20.72 -0.09
CA LEU A 105 -14.23 -19.49 -0.73
C LEU A 105 -15.33 -19.70 -1.78
N LYS A 106 -15.31 -20.82 -2.52
CA LYS A 106 -16.14 -21.00 -3.72
C LYS A 106 -17.18 -22.12 -3.59
N SER A 107 -16.98 -23.05 -2.68
CA SER A 107 -17.85 -24.20 -2.42
C SER A 107 -17.79 -24.61 -0.93
N PRO A 108 -18.29 -23.75 -0.01
CA PRO A 108 -18.21 -23.95 1.45
C PRO A 108 -19.16 -25.06 1.94
N ALA A 109 -18.93 -26.30 1.54
CA ALA A 109 -19.64 -27.45 2.08
C ALA A 109 -19.22 -27.73 3.54
N ALA A 110 -20.11 -28.30 4.34
CA ALA A 110 -19.90 -28.48 5.78
C ALA A 110 -18.62 -29.28 6.11
N ASP A 111 -18.31 -30.30 5.32
CA ASP A 111 -17.10 -31.12 5.43
C ASP A 111 -15.83 -30.34 5.07
N VAL A 112 -15.89 -29.47 4.05
CA VAL A 112 -14.78 -28.57 3.66
C VAL A 112 -14.49 -27.57 4.78
N ILE A 113 -15.54 -26.94 5.33
CA ILE A 113 -15.42 -25.99 6.44
C ILE A 113 -14.88 -26.68 7.69
N GLU A 114 -15.37 -27.88 8.02
CA GLU A 114 -14.88 -28.63 9.18
C GLU A 114 -13.40 -28.97 9.04
N ARG A 115 -12.98 -29.45 7.86
CA ARG A 115 -11.59 -29.75 7.57
C ARG A 115 -10.68 -28.52 7.67
N ALA A 116 -11.17 -27.36 7.21
CA ALA A 116 -10.43 -26.10 7.34
C ALA A 116 -10.27 -25.68 8.81
N PHE A 117 -11.34 -25.76 9.63
CA PHE A 117 -11.22 -25.48 11.06
C PHE A 117 -10.30 -26.46 11.78
N GLN A 118 -10.37 -27.75 11.45
CA GLN A 118 -9.47 -28.75 12.02
C GLN A 118 -8.02 -28.39 11.74
N TYR A 119 -7.68 -28.10 10.47
CA TYR A 119 -6.32 -27.74 10.09
C TYR A 119 -5.80 -26.51 10.82
N VAL A 120 -6.59 -25.44 10.91
CA VAL A 120 -6.16 -24.22 11.60
C VAL A 120 -6.07 -24.42 13.13
N SER A 121 -6.79 -25.40 13.68
CA SER A 121 -6.73 -25.73 15.12
C SER A 121 -5.55 -26.62 15.52
N GLU A 122 -4.94 -27.33 14.56
CA GLU A 122 -3.71 -28.08 14.75
C GLU A 122 -2.52 -27.08 14.77
N GLU A 123 -1.44 -27.38 15.51
CA GLU A 123 -0.35 -26.43 15.88
C GLU A 123 0.22 -25.59 14.71
N GLU A 124 0.90 -24.48 15.04
CA GLU A 124 1.34 -23.41 14.12
C GLU A 124 1.79 -23.85 12.72
N HIS A 125 0.84 -23.98 11.81
CA HIS A 125 1.12 -24.12 10.39
C HIS A 125 1.36 -22.74 9.77
N TYR A 126 2.53 -22.57 9.15
CA TYR A 126 2.97 -21.31 8.53
C TYR A 126 1.97 -20.76 7.49
N PHE A 127 1.16 -21.63 6.88
CA PHE A 127 0.21 -21.29 5.81
C PHE A 127 -1.24 -21.09 6.29
N SER A 128 -1.51 -21.19 7.60
CA SER A 128 -2.88 -21.08 8.14
C SER A 128 -3.54 -19.72 7.87
N ASN A 129 -2.78 -18.67 7.58
CA ASN A 129 -3.31 -17.33 7.32
C ASN A 129 -4.26 -17.29 6.11
N VAL A 130 -3.98 -18.06 5.04
CA VAL A 130 -4.82 -18.09 3.83
C VAL A 130 -6.17 -18.76 4.13
N LEU A 131 -6.17 -19.84 4.92
CA LEU A 131 -7.39 -20.51 5.37
C LEU A 131 -8.20 -19.66 6.35
N ILE A 132 -7.55 -18.94 7.26
CA ILE A 132 -8.23 -18.02 8.18
C ILE A 132 -8.93 -16.91 7.39
N ASP A 133 -8.25 -16.28 6.42
CA ASP A 133 -8.85 -15.25 5.55
C ASP A 133 -10.07 -15.83 4.80
N ALA A 134 -9.94 -17.04 4.23
CA ALA A 134 -11.05 -17.73 3.56
C ALA A 134 -12.24 -18.01 4.49
N LEU A 135 -11.98 -18.53 5.70
CA LEU A 135 -13.00 -18.81 6.71
C LEU A 135 -13.70 -17.53 7.17
N ILE A 136 -12.98 -16.43 7.39
CA ILE A 136 -13.57 -15.15 7.78
C ILE A 136 -14.52 -14.64 6.69
N ARG A 137 -14.11 -14.70 5.42
CA ARG A 137 -14.91 -14.23 4.27
C ARG A 137 -16.17 -15.04 4.01
N THR A 138 -16.19 -16.30 4.44
CA THR A 138 -17.29 -17.26 4.17
C THR A 138 -18.13 -17.55 5.42
N SER A 139 -17.77 -16.96 6.57
CA SER A 139 -18.51 -17.14 7.83
C SER A 139 -19.82 -16.36 7.83
N ASP A 140 -20.84 -16.92 7.20
CA ASP A 140 -22.22 -16.45 7.22
C ASP A 140 -22.98 -16.88 8.49
N SER A 141 -22.61 -18.02 9.07
CA SER A 141 -23.26 -18.56 10.26
C SER A 141 -22.68 -18.01 11.56
N LYS A 142 -23.55 -17.82 12.57
CA LYS A 142 -23.14 -17.44 13.93
C LYS A 142 -22.13 -18.45 14.52
N GLN A 143 -22.34 -19.73 14.26
CA GLN A 143 -21.49 -20.81 14.78
C GLN A 143 -20.06 -20.73 14.21
N SER A 144 -19.91 -20.51 12.90
CA SER A 144 -18.58 -20.35 12.28
C SER A 144 -17.83 -19.14 12.85
N ARG A 145 -18.55 -18.03 13.09
CA ARG A 145 -17.98 -16.84 13.74
C ARG A 145 -17.54 -17.10 15.16
N GLU A 146 -18.35 -17.79 15.96
CA GLU A 146 -18.00 -18.17 17.33
C GLU A 146 -16.77 -19.09 17.36
N ARG A 147 -16.64 -20.03 16.42
CA ARG A 147 -15.45 -20.88 16.28
C ARG A 147 -14.19 -20.09 15.95
N LEU A 148 -14.26 -19.13 15.01
CA LEU A 148 -13.13 -18.27 14.69
C LEU A 148 -12.68 -17.43 15.89
N VAL A 149 -13.62 -16.90 16.69
CA VAL A 149 -13.29 -16.18 17.93
C VAL A 149 -12.60 -17.11 18.91
N GLN A 150 -13.12 -18.31 19.15
CA GLN A 150 -12.52 -19.28 20.07
C GLN A 150 -11.11 -19.69 19.64
N LEU A 151 -10.88 -19.89 18.34
CA LEU A 151 -9.59 -20.23 17.77
C LEU A 151 -8.55 -19.12 17.96
N MET A 152 -8.98 -17.87 17.82
CA MET A 152 -8.13 -16.71 18.07
C MET A 152 -7.85 -16.53 19.57
N GLU A 153 -8.84 -16.79 20.43
CA GLU A 153 -8.68 -16.70 21.89
C GLU A 153 -7.78 -17.81 22.46
N SER A 154 -7.75 -18.99 21.83
CA SER A 154 -6.88 -20.10 22.26
C SER A 154 -5.42 -19.89 21.88
N ASN A 155 -5.13 -19.16 20.79
CA ASN A 155 -3.76 -18.84 20.38
C ASN A 155 -3.63 -17.41 19.81
N PRO A 156 -3.78 -16.38 20.66
CA PRO A 156 -3.81 -14.98 20.22
C PRO A 156 -2.47 -14.44 19.73
N SER A 157 -1.35 -15.04 20.14
CA SER A 157 0.01 -14.62 19.75
C SER A 157 0.44 -15.16 18.39
N ALA A 158 -0.33 -16.06 17.78
CA ALA A 158 0.06 -16.69 16.53
C ALA A 158 0.18 -15.67 15.39
N THR A 159 1.31 -15.68 14.69
CA THR A 159 1.66 -14.70 13.66
C THR A 159 0.72 -14.74 12.44
N HIS A 160 0.10 -15.88 12.17
CA HIS A 160 -0.85 -16.04 11.07
C HIS A 160 -2.09 -15.14 11.20
N TRP A 161 -2.49 -14.76 12.42
CA TRP A 161 -3.60 -13.82 12.63
C TRP A 161 -3.26 -12.43 12.11
N ASN A 162 -2.02 -11.98 12.28
CA ASN A 162 -1.58 -10.68 11.79
C ASN A 162 -1.71 -10.59 10.26
N ILE A 163 -1.25 -11.64 9.56
CA ILE A 163 -1.30 -11.71 8.09
C ILE A 163 -2.75 -11.82 7.61
N ALA A 164 -3.52 -12.76 8.16
CA ALA A 164 -4.90 -12.98 7.76
C ALA A 164 -5.81 -11.78 8.02
N LEU A 165 -5.61 -11.06 9.13
CA LEU A 165 -6.42 -9.90 9.45
C LEU A 165 -5.99 -8.66 8.66
N SER A 166 -4.70 -8.50 8.35
CA SER A 166 -4.22 -7.35 7.55
C SER A 166 -4.65 -7.40 6.08
N SER A 167 -4.86 -8.58 5.50
CA SER A 167 -5.34 -8.75 4.11
C SER A 167 -6.82 -8.37 3.90
N LEU A 168 -7.61 -8.29 4.98
CA LEU A 168 -9.05 -8.04 4.91
C LEU A 168 -9.34 -6.54 4.71
N LYS A 169 -9.56 -6.16 3.44
CA LYS A 169 -9.86 -4.78 2.99
C LYS A 169 -11.34 -4.40 3.03
N SER A 170 -12.25 -5.36 2.92
CA SER A 170 -13.70 -5.15 2.88
C SER A 170 -14.40 -6.04 3.90
N ASP A 171 -15.19 -5.43 4.77
CA ASP A 171 -15.97 -6.13 5.79
C ASP A 171 -17.37 -5.51 5.89
N PRO A 172 -18.28 -5.83 4.95
CA PRO A 172 -19.60 -5.21 4.92
C PRO A 172 -20.44 -5.50 6.17
N GLU A 173 -20.11 -6.56 6.93
CA GLU A 173 -20.85 -6.98 8.12
C GLU A 173 -20.17 -6.66 9.45
N GLY A 174 -18.96 -6.08 9.43
CA GLY A 174 -18.21 -5.66 10.63
C GLY A 174 -17.62 -6.82 11.46
N PHE A 175 -17.69 -8.06 10.98
CA PHE A 175 -17.17 -9.23 11.69
C PHE A 175 -15.64 -9.26 11.71
N ALA A 176 -15.00 -9.05 10.56
CA ALA A 176 -13.54 -8.98 10.49
C ALA A 176 -13.00 -7.82 11.34
N GLU A 177 -13.66 -6.66 11.34
CA GLU A 177 -13.32 -5.54 12.22
C GLU A 177 -13.41 -5.95 13.70
N SER A 178 -14.48 -6.66 14.08
CA SER A 178 -14.66 -7.12 15.47
C SER A 178 -13.56 -8.12 15.87
N LEU A 179 -13.17 -9.03 14.97
CA LEU A 179 -12.03 -9.92 15.19
C LEU A 179 -10.72 -9.14 15.35
N LYS A 180 -10.46 -8.15 14.50
CA LYS A 180 -9.26 -7.27 14.61
C LYS A 180 -9.18 -6.59 15.97
N VAL A 181 -10.28 -5.98 16.40
CA VAL A 181 -10.37 -5.32 17.71
C VAL A 181 -10.09 -6.32 18.83
N ARG A 182 -10.76 -7.47 18.80
CA ARG A 182 -10.60 -8.51 19.82
C ARG A 182 -9.17 -9.06 19.86
N TRP A 183 -8.54 -9.27 18.71
CA TRP A 183 -7.15 -9.72 18.62
C TRP A 183 -6.18 -8.71 19.27
N ILE A 184 -6.37 -7.42 19.03
CA ILE A 184 -5.58 -6.36 19.67
C ILE A 184 -5.80 -6.35 21.18
N GLU A 185 -7.03 -6.50 21.64
CA GLU A 185 -7.36 -6.55 23.07
C GLU A 185 -6.69 -7.74 23.78
N LEU A 186 -6.69 -8.92 23.16
CA LEU A 186 -6.05 -10.13 23.68
C LEU A 186 -4.54 -9.95 23.81
N ASN A 187 -3.93 -9.16 22.93
CA ASN A 187 -2.50 -8.85 22.94
C ASN A 187 -2.17 -7.48 23.58
N SER A 188 -3.13 -6.84 24.26
CA SER A 188 -3.01 -5.46 24.79
C SER A 188 -1.76 -5.21 25.66
N SER A 189 -1.33 -6.24 26.41
CA SER A 189 -0.19 -6.14 27.33
C SER A 189 1.12 -6.73 26.77
N ASP A 190 1.10 -7.33 25.58
CA ASP A 190 2.27 -7.96 24.98
C ASP A 190 3.14 -6.92 24.24
N PRO A 191 4.38 -6.65 24.70
CA PRO A 191 5.29 -5.75 24.00
C PRO A 191 5.81 -6.30 22.67
N ASN A 192 5.77 -7.62 22.45
CA ASN A 192 6.21 -8.26 21.20
C ASN A 192 5.09 -8.34 20.16
N PHE A 193 3.88 -7.89 20.51
CA PHE A 193 2.80 -7.77 19.56
C PHE A 193 3.22 -6.87 18.40
N ASN A 194 3.17 -7.40 17.17
CA ASN A 194 3.48 -6.66 15.95
C ASN A 194 2.20 -6.28 15.20
N PRO A 195 1.68 -5.06 15.37
CA PRO A 195 0.43 -4.69 14.75
C PRO A 195 0.63 -4.02 13.39
N ILE A 196 1.14 -4.78 12.42
CA ILE A 196 1.21 -4.35 11.01
C ILE A 196 -0.18 -3.88 10.52
N ILE A 197 -1.25 -4.43 11.10
CA ILE A 197 -2.64 -4.02 10.84
C ILE A 197 -2.93 -2.53 11.04
N PHE A 198 -2.08 -1.80 11.76
CA PHE A 198 -2.20 -0.35 11.95
C PHE A 198 -1.61 0.46 10.79
N SER A 199 -0.87 -0.19 9.89
CA SER A 199 -0.23 0.42 8.74
C SER A 199 -0.90 -0.01 7.44
N GLY A 200 -1.34 0.97 6.65
CA GLY A 200 -1.81 0.71 5.28
C GLY A 200 -3.12 1.40 4.91
N PHE A 201 -3.46 1.24 3.63
CA PHE A 201 -4.74 1.63 3.07
C PHE A 201 -5.60 0.37 2.83
N PRO A 202 -6.90 0.38 3.20
CA PRO A 202 -7.65 1.51 3.75
C PRO A 202 -7.26 1.83 5.20
N LEU A 203 -7.34 3.12 5.55
CA LEU A 203 -7.04 3.62 6.90
C LEU A 203 -7.92 2.92 7.96
N PRO A 204 -7.36 2.60 9.15
CA PRO A 204 -8.09 1.95 10.24
C PRO A 204 -9.40 2.65 10.63
N SER A 205 -10.38 1.88 11.08
CA SER A 205 -11.63 2.42 11.61
C SER A 205 -11.44 3.01 13.02
N ALA A 206 -12.41 3.80 13.48
CA ALA A 206 -12.37 4.39 14.81
C ALA A 206 -12.26 3.34 15.94
N LYS A 207 -12.87 2.15 15.77
CA LYS A 207 -12.75 1.07 16.76
C LYS A 207 -11.34 0.50 16.82
N ILE A 208 -10.74 0.25 15.67
CA ILE A 208 -9.35 -0.24 15.58
C ILE A 208 -8.39 0.80 16.14
N LEU A 209 -8.59 2.09 15.85
CA LEU A 209 -7.76 3.16 16.41
C LEU A 209 -7.83 3.22 17.94
N ARG A 210 -9.02 3.04 18.54
CA ARG A 210 -9.15 2.98 20.01
C ARG A 210 -8.46 1.76 20.61
N ALA A 211 -8.62 0.59 20.00
CA ALA A 211 -7.96 -0.63 20.47
C ALA A 211 -6.43 -0.50 20.40
N ALA A 212 -5.92 0.04 19.29
CA ALA A 212 -4.50 0.32 19.09
C ALA A 212 -3.96 1.33 20.10
N TYR A 213 -4.72 2.40 20.38
CA TYR A 213 -4.38 3.37 21.40
C TYR A 213 -4.28 2.74 22.78
N LYS A 214 -5.26 1.91 23.16
CA LYS A 214 -5.24 1.18 24.42
C LYS A 214 -4.03 0.25 24.54
N TRP A 215 -3.67 -0.46 23.46
CA TRP A 215 -2.42 -1.24 23.44
C TRP A 215 -1.19 -0.35 23.68
N LEU A 216 -1.12 0.84 23.08
CA LEU A 216 -0.02 1.79 23.35
C LEU A 216 0.04 2.21 24.82
N GLU A 217 -1.09 2.33 25.52
CA GLU A 217 -1.14 2.66 26.94
C GLU A 217 -0.71 1.46 27.83
N ASP A 218 -1.15 0.26 27.50
CA ASP A 218 -1.00 -0.93 28.35
C ASP A 218 0.35 -1.67 28.16
N GLY A 219 0.75 -1.92 26.91
CA GLY A 219 1.92 -2.74 26.56
C GLY A 219 2.90 -2.08 25.59
N GLY A 220 2.39 -1.29 24.66
CA GLY A 220 3.12 -0.80 23.49
C GLY A 220 4.27 0.17 23.79
N GLN A 221 4.26 0.87 24.95
CA GLN A 221 5.41 1.72 25.34
C GLN A 221 6.73 0.94 25.46
N ARG A 222 6.67 -0.38 25.67
CA ARG A 222 7.83 -1.27 25.79
C ARG A 222 8.15 -2.02 24.50
N SER A 223 7.36 -1.82 23.46
CA SER A 223 7.51 -2.52 22.18
C SER A 223 8.62 -1.89 21.34
N GLU A 224 9.38 -2.74 20.63
CA GLU A 224 10.28 -2.27 19.58
C GLU A 224 9.54 -1.61 18.40
N HIS A 225 8.25 -1.91 18.24
CA HIS A 225 7.41 -1.34 17.19
C HIS A 225 6.73 -0.02 17.60
N LEU A 226 7.00 0.50 18.80
CA LEU A 226 6.35 1.69 19.36
C LEU A 226 6.32 2.85 18.37
N VAL A 227 7.47 3.25 17.83
CA VAL A 227 7.57 4.44 16.96
C VAL A 227 6.80 4.22 15.66
N PHE A 228 6.88 3.03 15.08
CA PHE A 228 6.12 2.68 13.90
C PHE A 228 4.61 2.80 14.15
N VAL A 229 4.11 2.24 15.24
CA VAL A 229 2.68 2.29 15.60
C VAL A 229 2.23 3.69 15.92
N LEU A 230 3.00 4.42 16.73
CA LEU A 230 2.72 5.81 17.09
C LEU A 230 2.56 6.69 15.85
N CYS A 231 3.50 6.60 14.89
CA CYS A 231 3.43 7.36 13.65
C CYS A 231 2.20 6.96 12.80
N SER A 232 1.94 5.66 12.67
CA SER A 232 0.80 5.14 11.92
C SER A 232 -0.54 5.59 12.51
N LEU A 233 -0.69 5.59 13.84
CA LEU A 233 -1.91 6.05 14.52
C LEU A 233 -2.07 7.56 14.49
N LEU A 234 -0.97 8.32 14.56
CA LEU A 234 -1.01 9.78 14.44
C LEU A 234 -1.52 10.19 13.05
N LEU A 235 -0.97 9.59 11.97
CA LEU A 235 -1.43 9.82 10.60
C LEU A 235 -2.88 9.38 10.42
N SER A 236 -3.22 8.16 10.84
CA SER A 236 -4.56 7.63 10.68
C SER A 236 -5.60 8.46 11.42
N SER A 237 -5.29 8.91 12.64
CA SER A 237 -6.16 9.81 13.42
C SER A 237 -6.35 11.15 12.73
N TYR A 238 -5.30 11.73 12.13
CA TYR A 238 -5.40 12.96 11.36
C TYR A 238 -6.32 12.81 10.14
N TRP A 239 -6.05 11.84 9.28
CA TRP A 239 -6.82 11.64 8.04
C TRP A 239 -8.28 11.27 8.29
N LYS A 240 -8.55 10.51 9.37
CA LYS A 240 -9.91 10.17 9.79
C LYS A 240 -10.61 11.26 10.60
N LYS A 241 -9.92 12.35 10.94
CA LYS A 241 -10.42 13.38 11.89
C LYS A 241 -10.91 12.75 13.20
N SER A 242 -10.13 11.79 13.72
CA SER A 242 -10.42 11.06 14.94
C SER A 242 -10.33 11.97 16.16
N GLU A 243 -11.19 11.73 17.15
CA GLU A 243 -11.12 12.41 18.45
C GLU A 243 -9.87 12.07 19.25
N LEU A 244 -9.14 10.99 18.90
CA LEU A 244 -7.89 10.57 19.56
C LEU A 244 -6.67 11.41 19.13
N LEU A 245 -6.80 12.28 18.14
CA LEU A 245 -5.67 13.03 17.60
C LEU A 245 -4.96 13.88 18.69
N PRO A 246 -5.64 14.61 19.59
CA PRO A 246 -4.98 15.37 20.66
C PRO A 246 -4.15 14.51 21.62
N GLU A 247 -4.65 13.32 21.97
CA GLU A 247 -3.97 12.34 22.82
C GLU A 247 -2.74 11.77 22.11
N MET A 248 -2.86 11.44 20.82
CA MET A 248 -1.73 10.98 19.98
C MET A 248 -0.62 12.02 19.89
N VAL A 249 -1.01 13.29 19.70
CA VAL A 249 -0.08 14.42 19.70
C VAL A 249 0.64 14.54 21.04
N THR A 250 -0.09 14.41 22.15
CA THR A 250 0.49 14.49 23.50
C THR A 250 1.47 13.35 23.75
N MET A 251 1.13 12.12 23.35
CA MET A 251 2.01 10.96 23.47
C MET A 251 3.28 11.12 22.64
N ALA A 252 3.17 11.59 21.40
CA ALA A 252 4.33 11.85 20.55
C ALA A 252 5.27 12.93 21.11
N LEU A 253 4.70 14.02 21.64
CA LEU A 253 5.49 15.08 22.31
C LEU A 253 6.22 14.56 23.56
N ASN A 254 5.53 13.77 24.40
CA ASN A 254 6.14 13.16 25.59
C ASN A 254 7.24 12.17 25.24
N TRP A 255 7.05 11.37 24.19
CA TRP A 255 8.06 10.45 23.70
C TRP A 255 9.29 11.19 23.19
N LEU A 256 9.13 12.24 22.37
CA LEU A 256 10.23 13.07 21.88
C LEU A 256 11.00 13.74 23.02
N LYS A 257 10.30 14.24 24.04
CA LYS A 257 10.92 14.83 25.24
C LYS A 257 11.79 13.82 26.00
N SER A 258 11.36 12.57 26.06
CA SER A 258 12.06 11.49 26.78
C SER A 258 13.18 10.88 25.94
N ASN A 259 13.15 11.04 24.62
CA ASN A 259 14.04 10.40 23.67
C ASN A 259 14.64 11.39 22.64
N PRO A 260 15.29 12.49 23.07
CA PRO A 260 15.75 13.56 22.18
C PRO A 260 16.86 13.11 21.21
N ASP A 261 17.61 12.07 21.56
CA ASP A 261 18.76 11.57 20.78
C ASP A 261 18.45 10.24 20.06
N HIS A 262 17.21 9.75 20.13
CA HIS A 262 16.82 8.48 19.51
C HIS A 262 16.80 8.61 17.98
N GLU A 263 17.22 7.56 17.28
CA GLU A 263 17.35 7.56 15.81
C GLU A 263 16.01 7.87 15.10
N ASP A 264 14.91 7.31 15.60
CA ASP A 264 13.57 7.59 15.08
C ASP A 264 12.93 8.92 15.49
N SER A 265 13.60 9.77 16.29
CA SER A 265 13.06 11.08 16.69
C SER A 265 12.62 11.93 15.50
N GLN A 266 13.35 11.85 14.39
CA GLN A 266 13.01 12.53 13.16
C GLN A 266 11.69 12.05 12.55
N LYS A 267 11.44 10.74 12.57
CA LYS A 267 10.21 10.14 12.06
C LYS A 267 9.01 10.59 12.89
N VAL A 268 9.15 10.64 14.21
CA VAL A 268 8.08 11.10 15.11
C VAL A 268 7.82 12.58 14.90
N VAL A 269 8.86 13.44 14.87
CA VAL A 269 8.67 14.88 14.73
C VAL A 269 8.16 15.30 13.34
N SER A 270 8.58 14.61 12.27
CA SER A 270 8.06 14.87 10.92
C SER A 270 6.58 14.49 10.84
N THR A 271 6.20 13.33 11.38
CA THR A 271 4.79 12.90 11.45
C THR A 271 3.95 13.88 12.28
N LEU A 272 4.50 14.37 13.40
CA LEU A 272 3.86 15.39 14.23
C LEU A 272 3.61 16.69 13.46
N LEU A 273 4.60 17.18 12.71
CA LEU A 273 4.42 18.37 11.86
C LEU A 273 3.35 18.15 10.79
N GLN A 274 3.39 17.02 10.08
CA GLN A 274 2.42 16.70 9.03
C GLN A 274 0.97 16.68 9.55
N THR A 275 0.76 16.17 10.76
CA THR A 275 -0.56 15.96 11.35
C THR A 275 -1.09 17.16 12.13
N THR A 276 -0.21 17.98 12.69
CA THR A 276 -0.61 19.14 13.50
C THR A 276 -0.53 20.45 12.76
N ARG A 277 0.43 20.58 11.83
CA ARG A 277 0.74 21.80 11.07
C ARG A 277 0.91 23.03 11.97
N LYS A 278 1.41 22.84 13.20
CA LYS A 278 1.61 23.93 14.17
C LYS A 278 3.02 24.50 14.05
N SER A 279 3.13 25.81 13.81
CA SER A 279 4.41 26.53 13.83
C SER A 279 5.19 26.33 15.14
N GLY A 280 4.49 26.20 16.27
CA GLY A 280 5.10 25.87 17.57
C GLY A 280 5.89 24.54 17.61
N HIS A 281 5.60 23.59 16.72
CA HIS A 281 6.36 22.33 16.61
C HIS A 281 7.58 22.44 15.69
N VAL A 282 7.71 23.51 14.90
CA VAL A 282 8.89 23.75 14.04
C VAL A 282 10.16 23.91 14.89
N ALA A 283 10.07 24.60 16.04
CA ALA A 283 11.21 24.74 16.95
C ALA A 283 11.72 23.38 17.46
N LEU A 284 10.80 22.45 17.77
CA LEU A 284 11.15 21.08 18.17
C LEU A 284 11.82 20.31 17.04
N ALA A 285 11.30 20.43 15.81
CA ALA A 285 11.87 19.82 14.63
C ALA A 285 13.30 20.33 14.33
N ARG A 286 13.53 21.64 14.48
CA ARG A 286 14.86 22.24 14.33
C ARG A 286 15.84 21.71 15.38
N ALA A 287 15.42 21.57 16.63
CA ALA A 287 16.26 20.97 17.66
C ALA A 287 16.69 19.53 17.30
N CYS A 288 15.79 18.74 16.70
CA CYS A 288 16.10 17.39 16.23
C CYS A 288 17.14 17.38 15.09
N ILE A 289 17.03 18.30 14.12
CA ILE A 289 17.98 18.42 13.00
C ILE A 289 19.39 18.77 13.50
N ASN A 290 19.50 19.68 14.47
CA ASN A 290 20.79 20.17 14.96
C ASN A 290 21.65 19.10 15.66
N ASN A 291 21.10 17.92 15.97
CA ASN A 291 21.79 16.85 16.68
C ASN A 291 22.69 15.94 15.78
N LYS A 292 22.97 16.37 14.54
CA LYS A 292 24.03 15.91 13.60
C LYS A 292 24.15 14.41 13.25
N LYS A 293 23.25 13.52 13.68
CA LYS A 293 23.38 12.08 13.41
C LYS A 293 22.49 11.48 12.31
N VAL A 294 21.60 12.23 11.66
CA VAL A 294 20.52 11.61 10.86
C VAL A 294 20.05 12.51 9.68
N ASP A 295 19.50 11.91 8.62
CA ASP A 295 18.97 12.55 7.39
C ASP A 295 17.88 13.60 7.67
N SER A 296 18.20 14.88 7.44
CA SER A 296 17.31 16.02 7.71
C SER A 296 16.20 16.23 6.67
N ALA A 297 16.24 15.57 5.51
CA ALA A 297 15.39 15.94 4.37
C ALA A 297 13.90 15.79 4.67
N SER A 298 13.50 14.68 5.32
CA SER A 298 12.09 14.44 5.69
C SER A 298 11.54 15.46 6.69
N VAL A 299 12.40 15.91 7.62
CA VAL A 299 12.01 16.88 8.65
C VAL A 299 11.89 18.27 8.01
N LEU A 300 12.88 18.66 7.20
CA LEU A 300 12.86 19.92 6.46
C LEU A 300 11.67 20.03 5.51
N TYR A 301 11.34 18.95 4.80
CA TYR A 301 10.13 18.89 3.96
C TYR A 301 8.88 19.14 4.79
N SER A 302 8.77 18.47 5.95
CA SER A 302 7.61 18.64 6.85
C SER A 302 7.53 20.06 7.46
N ILE A 303 8.67 20.74 7.65
CA ILE A 303 8.72 22.14 8.06
C ILE A 303 8.20 23.04 6.93
N LEU A 304 8.68 22.88 5.70
CA LEU A 304 8.19 23.65 4.54
C LEU A 304 6.68 23.44 4.34
N GLU A 305 6.21 22.20 4.42
CA GLU A 305 4.78 21.88 4.37
C GLU A 305 3.97 22.57 5.48
N THR A 306 4.54 22.70 6.67
CA THR A 306 3.90 23.45 7.77
C THR A 306 3.78 24.94 7.42
N TYR A 307 4.85 25.54 6.86
CA TYR A 307 4.81 26.92 6.40
C TYR A 307 3.82 27.14 5.26
N ARG A 308 3.74 26.23 4.29
CA ARG A 308 2.79 26.31 3.16
C ARG A 308 1.33 26.41 3.63
N ASN A 309 1.01 25.65 4.68
CA ASN A 309 -0.33 25.61 5.25
C ASN A 309 -0.57 26.71 6.28
N SER A 310 0.44 27.52 6.58
CA SER A 310 0.35 28.69 7.44
C SER A 310 0.30 29.97 6.58
N GLU A 311 -0.26 31.05 7.12
CA GLU A 311 -0.13 32.38 6.51
C GLU A 311 1.21 33.05 6.86
N GLU A 312 2.10 32.35 7.57
CA GLU A 312 3.39 32.87 8.01
C GLU A 312 4.45 32.74 6.91
N PRO A 313 5.30 33.77 6.70
CA PRO A 313 6.42 33.66 5.77
C PRO A 313 7.44 32.65 6.30
N VAL A 314 8.07 31.90 5.38
CA VAL A 314 9.13 30.95 5.75
C VAL A 314 10.35 31.67 6.32
N ASP A 315 10.95 31.10 7.37
CA ASP A 315 12.25 31.55 7.89
C ASP A 315 13.34 31.32 6.82
N GLN A 316 14.02 32.38 6.41
CA GLN A 316 15.08 32.31 5.39
C GLN A 316 16.27 31.44 5.81
N ASN A 317 16.48 31.23 7.11
CA ASN A 317 17.45 30.25 7.57
C ASN A 317 17.05 28.82 7.16
N ILE A 318 15.75 28.50 7.19
CA ILE A 318 15.25 27.18 6.73
C ILE A 318 15.49 27.02 5.23
N VAL A 319 15.22 28.05 4.43
CA VAL A 319 15.56 28.04 2.99
C VAL A 319 17.05 27.74 2.78
N GLY A 320 17.93 28.41 3.53
CA GLY A 320 19.37 28.16 3.49
C GLY A 320 19.77 26.73 3.91
N GLU A 321 19.15 26.19 4.98
CA GLU A 321 19.36 24.82 5.47
C GLU A 321 18.91 23.77 4.45
N VAL A 322 17.77 24.00 3.78
CA VAL A 322 17.24 23.14 2.71
C VAL A 322 18.21 23.11 1.54
N LYS A 323 18.65 24.26 1.04
CA LYS A 323 19.62 24.35 -0.05
C LYS A 323 20.94 23.64 0.30
N ALA A 324 21.46 23.86 1.50
CA ALA A 324 22.67 23.17 1.97
C ALA A 324 22.49 21.64 2.01
N THR A 325 21.32 21.18 2.45
CA THR A 325 20.96 19.75 2.49
C THR A 325 20.91 19.16 1.08
N LEU A 326 20.22 19.81 0.14
CA LEU A 326 20.11 19.38 -1.25
C LEU A 326 21.48 19.33 -1.96
N ARG A 327 22.34 20.34 -1.74
CA ARG A 327 23.73 20.34 -2.25
C ARG A 327 24.54 19.15 -1.77
N SER A 328 24.43 18.82 -0.48
CA SER A 328 25.19 17.72 0.12
C SER A 328 24.80 16.36 -0.47
N GLN A 329 23.54 16.19 -0.87
CA GLN A 329 23.05 14.96 -1.49
C GLN A 329 23.39 14.86 -2.98
N ASN A 330 23.41 15.98 -3.71
CA ASN A 330 23.89 15.99 -5.10
C ASN A 330 25.37 15.55 -5.22
N ALA A 331 26.15 15.60 -4.15
CA ALA A 331 27.51 15.06 -4.10
C ALA A 331 27.58 13.52 -3.89
N PHE A 332 26.48 12.87 -3.46
CA PHE A 332 26.43 11.44 -3.17
C PHE A 332 25.17 10.80 -3.77
N ALA A 333 25.29 10.36 -5.02
CA ALA A 333 24.26 9.57 -5.71
C ALA A 333 24.09 8.21 -5.02
N THR A 334 23.22 8.12 -4.02
CA THR A 334 22.85 6.87 -3.35
C THR A 334 21.36 6.58 -3.53
N ALA A 335 20.99 5.31 -3.45
CA ALA A 335 19.73 4.72 -3.92
C ALA A 335 18.42 5.14 -3.19
N ASN A 336 18.43 6.16 -2.33
CA ASN A 336 17.26 6.58 -1.55
C ASN A 336 16.95 8.09 -1.69
N THR A 337 16.76 8.57 -2.94
CA THR A 337 16.70 10.00 -3.26
C THR A 337 15.31 10.64 -3.18
N GLY A 338 14.23 9.84 -3.18
CA GLY A 338 12.86 10.38 -3.35
C GLY A 338 12.48 11.48 -2.35
N ARG A 339 12.98 11.43 -1.12
CA ARG A 339 12.72 12.47 -0.10
C ARG A 339 13.41 13.80 -0.40
N TYR A 340 14.60 13.76 -1.00
CA TYR A 340 15.33 14.96 -1.42
C TYR A 340 14.68 15.57 -2.66
N ASP A 341 14.14 14.73 -3.54
CA ASP A 341 13.44 15.18 -4.74
C ASP A 341 12.16 15.95 -4.36
N LEU A 342 11.36 15.40 -3.43
CA LEU A 342 10.21 16.10 -2.85
C LEU A 342 10.59 17.38 -2.11
N LEU A 343 11.72 17.38 -1.41
CA LEU A 343 12.22 18.58 -0.74
C LEU A 343 12.59 19.69 -1.73
N ALA A 344 13.21 19.35 -2.86
CA ALA A 344 13.54 20.32 -3.91
C ALA A 344 12.28 20.92 -4.54
N GLY A 345 11.27 20.10 -4.85
CA GLY A 345 10.00 20.59 -5.37
C GLY A 345 9.26 21.49 -4.36
N ALA A 346 9.28 21.17 -3.06
CA ALA A 346 8.66 21.99 -2.03
C ALA A 346 9.34 23.36 -1.87
N LEU A 347 10.66 23.44 -2.09
CA LEU A 347 11.41 24.68 -1.94
C LEU A 347 11.00 25.75 -2.98
N LEU A 348 10.59 25.34 -4.18
CA LEU A 348 10.16 26.25 -5.25
C LEU A 348 9.01 27.16 -4.83
N GLU A 349 8.13 26.70 -3.94
CA GLU A 349 6.99 27.51 -3.46
C GLU A 349 7.44 28.70 -2.61
N PHE A 350 8.67 28.67 -2.07
CA PHE A 350 9.17 29.66 -1.13
C PHE A 350 10.37 30.46 -1.64
N CYS A 351 11.11 29.91 -2.61
CA CYS A 351 12.31 30.54 -3.15
C CYS A 351 12.45 30.17 -4.63
N ILE A 352 12.27 31.14 -5.52
CA ILE A 352 12.43 30.97 -6.97
C ILE A 352 13.67 31.75 -7.39
N ASP A 353 14.83 31.14 -7.21
CA ASP A 353 16.11 31.62 -7.73
C ASP A 353 16.81 30.54 -8.57
N ASP A 354 17.81 30.95 -9.34
CA ASP A 354 18.51 30.08 -10.30
C ASP A 354 19.02 28.79 -9.65
N GLU A 355 19.53 28.88 -8.41
CA GLU A 355 19.99 27.72 -7.66
C GLU A 355 18.84 26.76 -7.34
N THR A 356 17.73 27.26 -6.80
CA THR A 356 16.58 26.41 -6.42
C THR A 356 15.95 25.74 -7.64
N VAL A 357 15.81 26.50 -8.72
CA VAL A 357 15.30 25.99 -9.99
C VAL A 357 16.19 24.86 -10.51
N GLN A 358 17.50 25.05 -10.49
CA GLN A 358 18.44 24.04 -10.96
C GLN A 358 18.41 22.78 -10.08
N LEU A 359 18.33 22.93 -8.75
CA LEU A 359 18.18 21.80 -7.83
C LEU A 359 16.90 20.99 -8.10
N ALA A 360 15.77 21.66 -8.36
CA ALA A 360 14.51 20.99 -8.67
C ALA A 360 14.53 20.31 -10.06
N LYS A 361 15.13 20.93 -11.07
CA LYS A 361 15.35 20.30 -12.38
C LYS A 361 16.24 19.06 -12.28
N GLU A 362 17.32 19.11 -11.50
CA GLU A 362 18.20 17.96 -11.26
C GLU A 362 17.48 16.84 -10.51
N ALA A 363 16.69 17.18 -9.49
CA ALA A 363 15.83 16.23 -8.78
C ALA A 363 14.86 15.52 -9.73
N PHE A 364 14.20 16.26 -10.63
CA PHE A 364 13.33 15.68 -11.64
C PHE A 364 14.09 14.80 -12.63
N ARG A 365 15.22 15.27 -13.20
CA ARG A 365 16.03 14.46 -14.13
C ARG A 365 16.47 13.12 -13.52
N ARG A 366 16.71 13.11 -12.20
CA ARG A 366 17.12 11.92 -11.45
C ARG A 366 15.98 10.94 -11.16
N SER A 367 14.83 11.45 -10.74
CA SER A 367 13.71 10.63 -10.24
C SER A 367 12.61 10.37 -11.26
N GLY A 368 12.39 11.32 -12.18
CA GLY A 368 11.19 11.38 -13.02
C GLY A 368 9.90 11.63 -12.21
N ASP A 369 9.99 12.15 -10.98
CA ASP A 369 8.85 12.35 -10.10
C ASP A 369 7.91 13.44 -10.65
N LEU A 370 6.67 13.04 -10.95
CA LEU A 370 5.67 13.92 -11.57
C LEU A 370 5.25 15.08 -10.65
N TRP A 371 5.30 14.90 -9.33
CA TRP A 371 4.97 15.98 -8.40
C TRP A 371 6.00 17.11 -8.48
N VAL A 372 7.29 16.78 -8.58
CA VAL A 372 8.34 17.78 -8.76
C VAL A 372 8.16 18.53 -10.09
N LEU A 373 7.81 17.81 -11.15
CA LEU A 373 7.53 18.42 -12.46
C LEU A 373 6.32 19.36 -12.43
N GLN A 374 5.25 18.99 -11.73
CA GLN A 374 4.08 19.85 -11.55
C GLN A 374 4.44 21.16 -10.84
N ARG A 375 5.29 21.11 -9.80
CA ARG A 375 5.82 22.33 -9.14
C ARG A 375 6.66 23.16 -10.11
N LEU A 376 7.53 22.55 -10.92
CA LEU A 376 8.31 23.26 -11.93
C LEU A 376 7.40 23.96 -12.96
N LEU A 377 6.35 23.29 -13.45
CA LEU A 377 5.37 23.88 -14.36
C LEU A 377 4.60 25.05 -13.74
N GLU A 378 4.24 24.94 -12.46
CA GLU A 378 3.48 25.97 -11.75
C GLU A 378 4.29 27.25 -11.52
N PHE A 379 5.59 27.13 -11.18
CA PHE A 379 6.41 28.28 -10.78
C PHE A 379 7.39 28.76 -11.84
N LEU A 380 7.83 27.90 -12.76
CA LEU A 380 8.78 28.25 -13.82
C LEU A 380 8.66 27.34 -15.07
N PRO A 381 7.64 27.54 -15.92
CA PRO A 381 7.46 26.76 -17.14
C PRO A 381 8.35 27.23 -18.28
N ASP A 382 9.67 27.08 -18.12
CA ASP A 382 10.63 27.34 -19.21
C ASP A 382 10.65 26.21 -20.26
N ASP A 383 11.29 26.47 -21.39
CA ASP A 383 11.33 25.54 -22.54
C ASP A 383 11.81 24.13 -22.15
N GLU A 384 12.73 24.02 -21.19
CA GLU A 384 13.22 22.73 -20.71
C GLU A 384 12.18 22.01 -19.86
N VAL A 385 11.50 22.71 -18.94
CA VAL A 385 10.40 22.14 -18.13
C VAL A 385 9.23 21.71 -19.02
N ILE A 386 8.92 22.49 -20.06
CA ILE A 386 7.91 22.14 -21.06
C ILE A 386 8.30 20.86 -21.82
N ASP A 387 9.55 20.73 -22.26
CA ASP A 387 10.06 19.51 -22.90
C ASP A 387 10.02 18.29 -21.96
N PHE A 388 10.34 18.48 -20.67
CA PHE A 388 10.17 17.43 -19.66
C PHE A 388 8.73 16.95 -19.54
N ALA A 389 7.77 17.87 -19.56
CA ALA A 389 6.37 17.54 -19.45
C ALA A 389 5.84 16.83 -20.68
N ILE A 390 6.20 17.26 -21.90
CA ILE A 390 5.83 16.57 -23.14
C ILE A 390 6.33 15.11 -23.10
N LYS A 391 7.62 14.90 -22.81
CA LYS A 391 8.20 13.55 -22.69
C LYS A 391 7.55 12.70 -21.61
N SER A 392 7.14 13.33 -20.50
CA SER A 392 6.49 12.63 -19.40
C SER A 392 5.06 12.22 -19.72
N MET A 393 4.29 13.07 -20.40
CA MET A 393 2.94 12.72 -20.86
C MET A 393 2.98 11.51 -21.80
N GLU A 394 3.94 11.46 -22.74
CA GLU A 394 4.14 10.30 -23.61
C GLU A 394 4.49 9.00 -22.84
N ARG A 395 5.29 9.11 -21.77
CA ARG A 395 5.72 7.96 -20.96
C ARG A 395 4.63 7.41 -20.05
N TRP A 396 3.76 8.27 -19.53
CA TRP A 396 2.76 7.94 -18.51
C TRP A 396 1.33 7.85 -19.06
N SER A 397 1.18 7.74 -20.38
CA SER A 397 -0.12 7.56 -21.04
C SER A 397 -0.92 6.42 -20.40
N GLU A 398 -2.24 6.62 -20.22
CA GLU A 398 -3.20 5.67 -19.63
C GLU A 398 -3.12 5.50 -18.10
N SER A 399 -2.45 6.42 -17.40
CA SER A 399 -2.41 6.47 -15.93
C SER A 399 -3.22 7.64 -15.36
N GLN A 400 -3.73 7.53 -14.13
CA GLN A 400 -4.42 8.66 -13.48
C GLN A 400 -3.51 9.90 -13.35
N SER A 401 -2.21 9.70 -13.20
CA SER A 401 -1.20 10.75 -13.12
C SER A 401 -1.00 11.52 -14.44
N GLU A 402 -1.44 10.95 -15.57
CA GLU A 402 -1.47 11.62 -16.88
C GLU A 402 -2.36 12.87 -16.84
N LEU A 403 -3.54 12.75 -16.22
CA LEU A 403 -4.52 13.84 -16.18
C LEU A 403 -4.01 15.02 -15.35
N ASP A 404 -3.48 14.76 -14.16
CA ASP A 404 -2.98 15.82 -13.28
C ASP A 404 -1.80 16.57 -13.94
N LEU A 405 -0.91 15.85 -14.63
CA LEU A 405 0.17 16.45 -15.40
C LEU A 405 -0.35 17.29 -16.58
N LEU A 406 -1.31 16.77 -17.34
CA LEU A 406 -1.90 17.48 -18.47
C LEU A 406 -2.57 18.79 -18.02
N GLU A 407 -3.29 18.76 -16.91
CA GLU A 407 -3.89 19.96 -16.33
C GLU A 407 -2.84 21.00 -15.94
N SER A 408 -1.77 20.60 -15.22
CA SER A 408 -0.67 21.50 -14.87
C SER A 408 0.00 22.07 -16.12
N PHE A 409 0.18 21.26 -17.16
CA PHE A 409 0.77 21.69 -18.42
C PHE A 409 -0.09 22.75 -19.12
N LEU A 410 -1.38 22.50 -19.30
CA LEU A 410 -2.30 23.43 -19.97
C LEU A 410 -2.48 24.73 -19.17
N GLN A 411 -2.33 24.70 -17.85
CA GLN A 411 -2.31 25.91 -17.04
C GLN A 411 -1.03 26.71 -17.24
N ALA A 412 0.10 26.03 -17.35
CA ALA A 412 1.43 26.65 -17.47
C ALA A 412 1.73 27.17 -18.88
N ALA A 413 1.26 26.46 -19.92
CA ALA A 413 1.50 26.77 -21.33
C ALA A 413 0.24 26.52 -22.18
N PRO A 414 -0.82 27.34 -22.02
CA PRO A 414 -2.12 27.13 -22.66
C PRO A 414 -2.05 27.13 -24.20
N ASP A 415 -1.17 27.97 -24.77
CA ASP A 415 -1.01 28.12 -26.22
C ASP A 415 -0.05 27.09 -26.85
N ASN A 416 0.51 26.16 -26.06
CA ASN A 416 1.52 25.23 -26.58
C ASN A 416 0.85 24.18 -27.50
N PRO A 417 1.26 24.08 -28.78
CA PRO A 417 0.62 23.19 -29.74
C PRO A 417 0.64 21.72 -29.32
N SER A 418 1.74 21.25 -28.72
CA SER A 418 1.88 19.87 -28.26
C SER A 418 0.91 19.55 -27.14
N GLY A 419 0.71 20.47 -26.19
CA GLY A 419 -0.28 20.30 -25.12
C GLY A 419 -1.72 20.31 -25.63
N ILE A 420 -2.04 21.23 -26.54
CA ILE A 420 -3.36 21.31 -27.17
C ILE A 420 -3.68 20.03 -27.94
N ASP A 421 -2.75 19.54 -28.76
CA ASP A 421 -2.93 18.32 -29.54
C ASP A 421 -3.05 17.10 -28.63
N TYR A 422 -2.24 17.02 -27.57
CA TYR A 422 -2.35 15.97 -26.57
C TYR A 422 -3.72 15.98 -25.89
N ALA A 423 -4.19 17.14 -25.43
CA ALA A 423 -5.49 17.30 -24.78
C ALA A 423 -6.65 16.92 -25.69
N LYS A 424 -6.62 17.31 -26.97
CA LYS A 424 -7.63 16.91 -27.96
C LYS A 424 -7.65 15.40 -28.17
N ASN A 425 -6.48 14.77 -28.29
CA ASN A 425 -6.37 13.31 -28.42
C ASN A 425 -6.88 12.60 -27.15
N TRP A 426 -6.58 13.16 -25.98
CA TRP A 426 -7.07 12.63 -24.71
C TRP A 426 -8.59 12.72 -24.61
N LEU A 427 -9.20 13.85 -24.96
CA LEU A 427 -10.65 14.04 -25.00
C LEU A 427 -11.36 13.09 -25.96
N GLN A 428 -10.77 12.84 -27.14
CA GLN A 428 -11.32 11.85 -28.09
C GLN A 428 -11.36 10.44 -27.50
N LYS A 429 -10.33 10.06 -26.73
CA LYS A 429 -10.27 8.75 -26.07
C LYS A 429 -11.13 8.65 -24.82
N ASN A 430 -11.39 9.78 -24.15
CA ASN A 430 -11.99 9.85 -22.82
C ASN A 430 -13.23 10.76 -22.77
N ALA A 431 -14.04 10.77 -23.83
CA ALA A 431 -15.19 11.68 -23.96
C ALA A 431 -16.22 11.55 -22.81
N ASP A 432 -16.39 10.34 -22.28
CA ASP A 432 -17.32 10.06 -21.17
C ASP A 432 -16.68 10.27 -19.78
N SER A 433 -15.42 10.73 -19.71
CA SER A 433 -14.73 10.98 -18.44
C SER A 433 -15.35 12.17 -17.71
N PRO A 434 -15.55 12.09 -16.38
CA PRO A 434 -16.03 13.21 -15.59
C PRO A 434 -15.08 14.43 -15.64
N ASN A 435 -13.84 14.25 -16.09
CA ASN A 435 -12.84 15.30 -16.22
C ASN A 435 -12.78 15.95 -17.61
N ALA A 436 -13.52 15.43 -18.60
CA ALA A 436 -13.52 15.97 -19.97
C ALA A 436 -13.89 17.47 -20.01
N ALA A 437 -14.97 17.86 -19.34
CA ALA A 437 -15.41 19.25 -19.26
C ALA A 437 -14.35 20.20 -18.65
N LYS A 438 -13.50 19.68 -17.74
CA LYS A 438 -12.42 20.48 -17.13
C LYS A 438 -11.29 20.72 -18.13
N ILE A 439 -10.93 19.71 -18.92
CA ILE A 439 -9.91 19.84 -19.98
C ILE A 439 -10.42 20.72 -21.13
N GLU A 440 -11.67 20.58 -21.55
CA GLU A 440 -12.29 21.46 -22.55
C GLU A 440 -12.21 22.93 -22.12
N LYS A 441 -12.57 23.22 -20.86
CA LYS A 441 -12.48 24.57 -20.31
C LYS A 441 -11.04 25.12 -20.26
N LEU A 442 -10.04 24.27 -20.10
CA LEU A 442 -8.63 24.69 -20.15
C LEU A 442 -8.19 25.00 -21.59
N LEU A 443 -8.75 24.33 -22.60
CA LEU A 443 -8.50 24.62 -24.02
C LEU A 443 -9.23 25.86 -24.56
N GLU A 444 -10.24 26.35 -23.85
CA GLU A 444 -10.99 27.56 -24.19
C GLU A 444 -10.35 28.86 -23.67
N ARG A 445 -9.33 28.76 -22.82
CA ARG A 445 -8.58 29.90 -22.28
C ARG A 445 -7.54 30.38 -23.27
#